data_AF-A0A955DYP7-F1
#
_entry.id   AF-A0A955DYP7-F1
#
_cell.length_a   1.000
_cell.length_b   1.000
_cell.length_c   1.000
_cell.angle_alpha   90.00
_cell.angle_beta   90.00
_cell.angle_gamma   90.00
#
_symmetry.space_group_name_H-M   'P 1'
#
loop_
_entity.id
_entity.type
_entity.pdbx_description
1 polymer ?
#
loop_
_entity_poly.entity_id
_entity_poly.type
_entity_poly.pdbx_seq_one_letter_code
_entity_poly.pdbx_strand_id
1 'polypeptide(L)'
;MSEKLKIPTRNKHGLVIPPNVATLKTEESRTSHLRRSFIDRHHLYFPKYAFKEAGSLALEFREHRSNSVWLPRTQHNRLHRRYHQVVEMDPKIFIPEEDVMTTYLDEVHLLDELKVCVRAIEMIDAAIDGGLVRRRHAVQENRTQKLERIREVLKFAQCFEIVTNTIIADATSEAIELIAA
;
A
#
# COMPACT_ATOMS: atom_id res chain seq x y z
N MET A 1 31.76 -13.16 -17.33
CA MET A 1 30.65 -12.26 -17.73
C MET A 1 30.05 -11.73 -16.44
N SER A 2 30.07 -10.41 -16.22
CA SER A 2 29.46 -9.80 -15.03
C SER A 2 27.96 -10.10 -15.03
N GLU A 3 27.49 -10.87 -14.05
CA GLU A 3 26.07 -11.07 -13.82
C GLU A 3 25.48 -9.69 -13.51
N LYS A 4 24.64 -9.16 -14.41
CA LYS A 4 24.01 -7.85 -14.18
C LYS A 4 23.28 -7.90 -12.84
N LEU A 5 23.66 -7.01 -11.93
CA LEU A 5 23.02 -6.82 -10.63
C LEU A 5 21.50 -6.73 -10.84
N LYS A 6 20.77 -7.64 -10.19
CA LYS A 6 19.31 -7.68 -10.30
C LYS A 6 18.75 -6.65 -9.32
N ILE A 7 18.17 -5.58 -9.83
CA ILE A 7 17.38 -4.62 -9.04
C ILE A 7 15.89 -4.96 -9.17
N PRO A 8 15.03 -4.57 -8.21
CA PRO A 8 13.59 -4.68 -8.37
C PRO A 8 13.11 -3.84 -9.56
N THR A 9 12.09 -4.35 -10.26
CA THR A 9 11.43 -3.59 -11.32
C THR A 9 10.77 -2.36 -10.72
N ARG A 10 10.82 -1.23 -11.44
CA ARG A 10 10.28 0.05 -10.99
C ARG A 10 9.28 0.62 -11.99
N ASN A 11 8.36 1.45 -11.51
CA ASN A 11 7.50 2.27 -12.36
C ASN A 11 8.27 3.49 -12.90
N LYS A 12 7.59 4.34 -13.68
CA LYS A 12 8.17 5.57 -14.26
C LYS A 12 8.69 6.59 -13.23
N HIS A 13 8.27 6.48 -11.97
CA HIS A 13 8.67 7.33 -10.85
C HIS A 13 9.75 6.69 -9.96
N GLY A 14 10.31 5.54 -10.36
CA GLY A 14 11.32 4.85 -9.55
C GLY A 14 10.76 4.06 -8.36
N LEU A 15 9.44 3.92 -8.23
CA LEU A 15 8.84 3.09 -7.18
C LEU A 15 8.88 1.60 -7.54
N VAL A 16 9.16 0.75 -6.56
CA VAL A 16 9.24 -0.70 -6.74
C VAL A 16 7.86 -1.26 -7.08
N ILE A 17 7.76 -1.94 -8.21
CA ILE A 17 6.55 -2.65 -8.60
C ILE A 17 6.50 -3.96 -7.80
N PRO A 18 5.39 -4.23 -7.09
CA PRO A 18 5.24 -5.47 -6.36
C PRO A 18 5.46 -6.70 -7.27
N PRO A 19 6.19 -7.73 -6.81
CA PRO A 19 6.39 -8.91 -7.61
C PRO A 19 5.05 -9.65 -7.81
N ASN A 20 4.77 -10.05 -9.05
CA ASN A 20 3.54 -10.77 -9.35
C ASN A 20 3.63 -12.19 -8.77
N VAL A 21 2.80 -12.47 -7.75
CA VAL A 21 2.77 -13.76 -7.05
C VAL A 21 2.49 -14.94 -8.01
N ALA A 22 1.72 -14.72 -9.08
CA ALA A 22 1.48 -15.75 -10.09
C ALA A 22 2.75 -16.11 -10.89
N THR A 23 3.60 -15.12 -11.20
CA THR A 23 4.89 -15.35 -11.87
C THR A 23 5.92 -16.02 -10.95
N LEU A 24 5.81 -15.83 -9.63
CA LEU A 24 6.65 -16.51 -8.63
C LEU A 24 6.28 -17.99 -8.49
N LYS A 25 5.01 -18.37 -8.70
CA LYS A 25 4.54 -19.76 -8.68
C LYS A 25 5.10 -20.61 -9.82
N THR A 26 5.36 -20.03 -10.99
CA THR A 26 5.93 -20.77 -12.13
C THR A 26 7.36 -21.30 -11.86
N GLU A 27 8.12 -20.67 -10.97
CA GLU A 27 9.40 -21.19 -10.49
C GLU A 27 9.25 -22.31 -9.43
N GLU A 28 8.03 -22.60 -8.94
CA GLU A 28 7.76 -23.63 -7.93
C GLU A 28 7.66 -25.05 -8.50
N SER A 29 7.65 -25.23 -9.82
CA SER A 29 7.53 -26.58 -10.44
C SER A 29 8.75 -27.49 -10.23
N ARG A 30 9.80 -27.06 -9.51
CA ARG A 30 11.04 -27.83 -9.34
C ARG A 30 11.34 -28.31 -7.92
N THR A 31 10.57 -27.94 -6.90
CA THR A 31 10.83 -28.43 -5.54
C THR A 31 9.53 -28.65 -4.77
N SER A 32 9.05 -29.90 -4.81
CA SER A 32 8.05 -30.46 -3.92
C SER A 32 8.50 -30.35 -2.46
N HIS A 33 7.73 -29.65 -1.61
CA HIS A 33 7.40 -29.99 -0.22
C HIS A 33 6.55 -28.85 0.35
N LEU A 34 5.22 -29.00 0.26
CA LEU A 34 4.25 -28.13 0.94
C LEU A 34 4.34 -28.33 2.46
N ARG A 35 5.30 -27.65 3.09
CA ARG A 35 5.14 -27.22 4.49
C ARG A 35 4.13 -26.08 4.49
N ARG A 36 3.20 -26.06 5.45
CA ARG A 36 2.27 -24.95 5.70
C ARG A 36 3.05 -23.64 5.56
N SER A 37 2.88 -22.95 4.44
CA SER A 37 3.67 -21.78 4.13
C SER A 37 3.13 -20.65 4.99
N PHE A 38 3.89 -20.28 6.03
CA PHE A 38 3.65 -19.02 6.73
C PHE A 38 3.63 -17.89 5.69
N ILE A 39 2.56 -17.09 5.71
CA ILE A 39 2.44 -15.90 4.88
C ILE A 39 3.04 -14.77 5.70
N ASP A 40 4.04 -14.11 5.14
CA ASP A 40 4.75 -12.99 5.75
C ASP A 40 4.42 -11.70 5.02
N ARG A 41 4.45 -10.60 5.78
CA ARG A 41 4.46 -9.26 5.21
C ARG A 41 5.89 -8.91 4.77
N HIS A 42 6.08 -8.75 3.48
CA HIS A 42 7.34 -8.32 2.87
C HIS A 42 7.28 -6.83 2.53
N HIS A 43 8.21 -6.04 3.03
CA HIS A 43 8.37 -4.65 2.59
C HIS A 43 9.10 -4.63 1.23
N LEU A 44 8.55 -3.90 0.27
CA LEU A 44 9.14 -3.73 -1.06
C LEU A 44 10.49 -3.00 -1.02
N TYR A 45 10.70 -2.23 0.05
CA TYR A 45 11.85 -1.37 0.29
C TYR A 45 12.66 -1.89 1.48
N PHE A 46 13.86 -2.37 1.21
CA PHE A 46 14.81 -2.94 2.17
C PHE A 46 16.24 -2.55 1.75
N PRO A 47 17.19 -2.50 2.69
CA PRO A 47 17.09 -2.84 4.11
C PRO A 47 16.59 -1.67 4.96
N LYS A 48 15.98 -1.96 6.13
CA LYS A 48 15.40 -0.94 7.02
C LYS A 48 16.41 0.12 7.47
N TYR A 49 17.66 -0.27 7.73
CA TYR A 49 18.68 0.65 8.24
C TYR A 49 18.97 1.80 7.26
N ALA A 50 18.98 1.54 5.95
CA ALA A 50 19.28 2.55 4.94
C ALA A 50 18.22 3.66 4.90
N PHE A 51 16.94 3.30 5.07
CA PHE A 51 15.85 4.27 5.16
C PHE A 51 15.87 5.03 6.48
N LYS A 52 16.29 4.38 7.58
CA LYS A 52 16.47 5.04 8.87
C LYS A 52 17.57 6.11 8.80
N GLU A 53 18.67 5.84 8.10
CA GLU A 53 19.77 6.79 7.90
C GLU A 53 19.39 7.94 6.94
N ALA A 54 18.49 7.68 5.98
CA ALA A 54 18.03 8.68 5.04
C ALA A 54 17.03 9.70 5.62
N GLY A 55 16.44 9.42 6.79
CA GLY A 55 15.59 10.36 7.52
C GLY A 55 14.17 9.84 7.79
N SER A 56 13.37 10.66 8.49
CA SER A 56 12.01 10.29 8.91
C SER A 56 11.08 10.03 7.73
N LEU A 57 11.13 10.89 6.70
CA LEU A 57 10.31 10.75 5.50
C LEU A 57 10.55 9.40 4.80
N ALA A 58 11.82 9.03 4.59
CA ALA A 58 12.18 7.77 3.96
C ALA A 58 11.70 6.57 4.80
N LEU A 59 11.83 6.66 6.13
CA LEU A 59 11.36 5.61 7.03
C LEU A 59 9.84 5.46 6.99
N GLU A 60 9.10 6.57 7.03
CA GLU A 60 7.63 6.61 6.93
C GLU A 60 7.15 6.03 5.60
N PHE A 61 7.73 6.49 4.49
CA PHE A 61 7.48 5.96 3.15
C PHE A 61 7.65 4.44 3.14
N ARG A 62 8.79 3.92 3.62
CA ARG A 62 9.05 2.47 3.66
C ARG A 62 8.03 1.70 4.50
N GLU A 63 7.65 2.24 5.65
CA GLU A 63 6.80 1.56 6.63
C GLU A 63 5.31 1.62 6.29
N HIS A 64 4.92 2.51 5.37
CA HIS A 64 3.55 2.61 4.89
C HIS A 64 3.01 1.27 4.37
N ARG A 65 1.73 1.00 4.65
CA ARG A 65 1.10 -0.31 4.40
C ARG A 65 1.06 -0.73 2.95
N SER A 66 0.86 0.23 2.05
CA SER A 66 0.86 0.00 0.60
C SER A 66 2.25 -0.31 0.03
N ASN A 67 3.33 -0.08 0.80
CA ASN A 67 4.71 -0.44 0.42
C ASN A 67 5.11 -1.83 0.92
N SER A 68 4.12 -2.69 1.14
CA SER A 68 4.32 -4.07 1.56
C SER A 68 3.31 -5.02 0.93
N VAL A 69 3.72 -6.27 0.75
CA VAL A 69 2.88 -7.33 0.20
C VAL A 69 2.92 -8.57 1.07
N TRP A 70 1.82 -9.31 1.11
CA TRP A 70 1.74 -10.59 1.78
C TRP A 70 2.18 -11.70 0.83
N LEU A 71 3.20 -12.46 1.22
CA LEU A 71 3.75 -13.53 0.40
C LEU A 71 4.26 -14.72 1.24
N PRO A 72 4.31 -15.94 0.68
CA PRO A 72 4.88 -17.09 1.37
C PRO A 72 6.32 -16.83 1.84
N ARG A 73 6.68 -17.28 3.05
CA ARG A 73 8.05 -17.19 3.62
C ARG A 73 9.14 -17.67 2.65
N THR A 74 8.86 -18.68 1.85
CA THR A 74 9.78 -19.20 0.82
C THR A 74 10.07 -18.15 -0.25
N GLN A 75 9.04 -17.45 -0.75
CA GLN A 75 9.16 -16.37 -1.72
C GLN A 75 9.82 -15.13 -1.09
N HIS A 76 9.50 -14.82 0.16
CA HIS A 76 10.16 -13.76 0.95
C HIS A 76 11.68 -13.94 0.91
N ASN A 77 12.14 -15.12 1.32
CA ASN A 77 13.56 -15.43 1.40
C ASN A 77 14.24 -15.42 0.03
N ARG A 78 13.52 -15.81 -1.04
CA ARG A 78 14.04 -15.74 -2.41
C ARG A 78 14.25 -14.30 -2.87
N LEU A 79 13.31 -13.40 -2.61
CA LEU A 79 13.45 -11.98 -2.95
C LEU A 79 14.65 -11.37 -2.21
N HIS A 80 14.77 -11.63 -0.91
CA HIS A 80 15.93 -11.17 -0.14
C HIS A 80 17.26 -11.68 -0.70
N ARG A 81 17.36 -12.95 -1.09
CA ARG A 81 18.58 -13.48 -1.73
C ARG A 81 18.85 -12.87 -3.09
N ARG A 82 17.80 -12.67 -3.91
CA ARG A 82 17.90 -12.12 -5.27
C ARG A 82 18.50 -10.72 -5.28
N TYR A 83 18.20 -9.93 -4.26
CA TYR A 83 18.61 -8.52 -4.15
C TYR A 83 19.76 -8.29 -3.17
N HIS A 84 20.27 -9.34 -2.51
CA HIS A 84 21.28 -9.24 -1.45
C HIS A 84 22.54 -8.49 -1.90
N GLN A 85 23.09 -8.86 -3.06
CA GLN A 85 24.30 -8.23 -3.59
C GLN A 85 24.13 -6.73 -3.84
N VAL A 86 22.95 -6.31 -4.33
CA VAL A 86 22.66 -4.88 -4.55
C VAL A 86 22.58 -4.14 -3.22
N VAL A 87 21.91 -4.74 -2.23
CA VAL A 87 21.78 -4.16 -0.89
C VAL A 87 23.15 -3.99 -0.22
N GLU A 88 24.06 -4.94 -0.39
CA GLU A 88 25.42 -4.85 0.17
C GLU A 88 26.26 -3.76 -0.52
N MET A 89 26.11 -3.60 -1.83
CA MET A 89 26.92 -2.64 -2.60
C MET A 89 26.40 -1.21 -2.50
N ASP A 90 25.09 -1.01 -2.66
CA ASP A 90 24.46 0.30 -2.60
C ASP A 90 23.00 0.16 -2.13
N PRO A 91 22.74 0.24 -0.82
CA PRO A 91 21.39 0.15 -0.30
C PRO A 91 20.55 1.40 -0.60
N LYS A 92 21.18 2.53 -0.99
CA LYS A 92 20.46 3.78 -1.28
C LYS A 92 19.77 3.73 -2.63
N ILE A 93 20.18 2.83 -3.53
CA ILE A 93 19.51 2.66 -4.82
C ILE A 93 18.01 2.41 -4.67
N PHE A 94 17.57 1.78 -3.57
CA PHE A 94 16.16 1.47 -3.30
C PHE A 94 15.34 2.66 -2.81
N ILE A 95 15.98 3.74 -2.38
CA ILE A 95 15.33 4.92 -1.82
C ILE A 95 14.88 5.81 -2.99
N PRO A 96 13.58 6.07 -3.17
CA PRO A 96 13.11 7.01 -4.18
C PRO A 96 13.56 8.45 -3.87
N GLU A 97 13.41 9.34 -4.83
CA GLU A 97 13.64 10.77 -4.64
C GLU A 97 12.65 11.36 -3.61
N GLU A 98 13.05 12.44 -2.95
CA GLU A 98 12.31 13.04 -1.82
C GLU A 98 10.93 13.56 -2.23
N ASP A 99 10.83 14.15 -3.41
CA ASP A 99 9.59 14.64 -4.03
C ASP A 99 8.63 13.49 -4.34
N VAL A 100 9.15 12.37 -4.85
CA VAL A 100 8.37 11.15 -5.11
C VAL A 100 7.85 10.56 -3.80
N MET A 101 8.69 10.48 -2.76
CA MET A 101 8.25 9.97 -1.45
C MET A 101 7.19 10.85 -0.81
N THR A 102 7.36 12.18 -0.87
CA THR A 102 6.39 13.14 -0.35
C THR A 102 5.06 13.02 -1.07
N THR A 103 5.07 13.10 -2.40
CA THR A 103 3.85 13.01 -3.22
C THR A 103 3.16 11.66 -3.02
N TYR A 104 3.91 10.56 -2.96
CA TYR A 104 3.36 9.25 -2.64
C TYR A 104 2.66 9.24 -1.29
N LEU A 105 3.30 9.77 -0.24
CA LEU A 105 2.75 9.79 1.11
C LEU A 105 1.48 10.65 1.20
N ASP A 106 1.46 11.80 0.55
CA ASP A 106 0.27 12.66 0.46
C ASP A 106 -0.90 11.91 -0.20
N GLU A 107 -0.66 11.27 -1.34
CA GLU A 107 -1.68 10.49 -2.06
C GLU A 107 -2.20 9.31 -1.23
N VAL A 108 -1.31 8.50 -0.62
CA VAL A 108 -1.76 7.34 0.18
C VAL A 108 -2.44 7.75 1.49
N HIS A 109 -2.06 8.88 2.10
CA HIS A 109 -2.74 9.39 3.29
C HIS A 109 -4.16 9.84 2.99
N LEU A 110 -4.40 10.44 1.81
CA LEU A 110 -5.76 10.73 1.35
C LEU A 110 -6.58 9.44 1.17
N LEU A 111 -5.98 8.38 0.61
CA LEU A 111 -6.66 7.08 0.51
C LEU A 111 -6.92 6.43 1.88
N ASP A 112 -6.01 6.61 2.83
CA ASP A 112 -6.19 6.13 4.20
C ASP A 112 -7.34 6.88 4.89
N GLU A 113 -7.43 8.20 4.70
CA GLU A 113 -8.55 9.02 5.15
C GLU A 113 -9.88 8.57 4.54
N LEU A 114 -9.90 8.28 3.23
CA LEU A 114 -11.06 7.74 2.53
C LEU A 114 -11.61 6.48 3.23
N LYS A 115 -10.74 5.51 3.53
CA LYS A 115 -11.10 4.27 4.23
C LYS A 115 -11.65 4.54 5.64
N VAL A 116 -11.12 5.54 6.35
CA VAL A 116 -11.64 5.95 7.67
C VAL A 116 -13.03 6.55 7.55
N CYS A 117 -13.27 7.40 6.54
CA CYS A 117 -14.57 8.02 6.30
C CYS A 117 -15.64 6.99 5.92
N VAL A 118 -15.32 6.05 5.02
CA VAL A 118 -16.22 4.95 4.63
C VAL A 118 -16.65 4.14 5.86
N ARG A 119 -15.69 3.63 6.64
CA ARG A 119 -15.98 2.86 7.86
C ARG A 119 -16.80 3.64 8.87
N ALA A 120 -16.52 4.93 9.02
CA ALA A 120 -17.27 5.76 9.95
C ALA A 120 -18.73 5.96 9.50
N ILE A 121 -19.02 6.02 8.20
CA ILE A 121 -20.41 6.05 7.70
C ILE A 121 -21.10 4.71 7.92
N GLU A 122 -20.44 3.58 7.61
CA GLU A 122 -21.00 2.25 7.88
C GLU A 122 -21.38 2.08 9.35
N MET A 123 -20.52 2.55 10.26
CA MET A 123 -20.79 2.55 11.70
C MET A 123 -21.96 3.48 12.09
N ILE A 124 -22.07 4.65 11.45
CA ILE A 124 -23.19 5.57 11.68
C ILE A 124 -24.50 4.93 11.23
N ASP A 125 -24.53 4.35 10.03
CA ASP A 125 -25.73 3.76 9.44
C ASP A 125 -26.20 2.57 10.28
N ALA A 126 -25.28 1.68 10.68
CA ALA A 126 -25.59 0.58 11.59
C ALA A 126 -26.14 1.07 12.96
N ALA A 127 -25.61 2.17 13.49
CA ALA A 127 -26.10 2.73 14.75
C ALA A 127 -27.49 3.37 14.62
N ILE A 128 -27.80 4.00 13.48
CA ILE A 128 -29.12 4.55 13.17
C ILE A 128 -30.14 3.43 13.06
N ASP A 129 -29.84 2.40 12.25
CA ASP A 129 -30.72 1.26 12.00
C ASP A 129 -30.98 0.45 13.26
N GLY A 130 -29.94 0.28 14.10
CA GLY A 130 -30.06 -0.37 15.41
C GLY A 130 -30.77 0.46 16.49
N GLY A 131 -31.23 1.69 16.18
CA GLY A 131 -31.89 2.56 17.15
C GLY A 131 -31.00 3.05 18.29
N LEU A 132 -29.66 2.97 18.14
CA LEU A 132 -28.67 3.30 19.17
C LEU A 132 -28.41 4.83 19.26
N VAL A 133 -28.94 5.61 18.32
CA VAL A 133 -28.69 7.04 18.21
C VAL A 133 -29.76 7.87 18.92
N ARG A 134 -29.35 8.53 20.02
CA ARG A 134 -30.22 9.46 20.77
C ARG A 134 -30.36 10.84 20.10
N ARG A 135 -29.31 11.33 19.44
CA ARG A 135 -29.28 12.64 18.75
C ARG A 135 -29.17 12.46 17.25
N ARG A 136 -30.27 12.07 16.60
CA ARG A 136 -30.28 11.74 15.16
C ARG A 136 -29.75 12.87 14.26
N HIS A 137 -30.11 14.12 14.54
CA HIS A 137 -29.67 15.27 13.73
C HIS A 137 -28.14 15.41 13.68
N ALA A 138 -27.47 15.44 14.84
CA ALA A 138 -26.01 15.60 14.89
C ALA A 138 -25.26 14.44 14.22
N VAL A 139 -25.81 13.22 14.32
CA VAL A 139 -25.24 12.04 13.66
C VAL A 139 -25.44 12.10 12.14
N GLN A 140 -26.59 12.57 11.66
CA GLN A 140 -26.81 12.78 10.23
C GLN A 140 -25.93 13.90 9.67
N GLU A 141 -25.73 15.00 10.39
CA GLU A 141 -24.83 16.07 9.98
C GLU A 141 -23.39 15.55 9.83
N ASN A 142 -22.90 14.77 10.80
CA ASN A 142 -21.59 14.12 10.72
C ASN A 142 -21.50 13.15 9.53
N ARG A 143 -22.55 12.36 9.27
CA ARG A 143 -22.63 11.49 8.09
C ARG A 143 -22.49 12.30 6.79
N THR A 144 -23.21 13.42 6.67
CA THR A 144 -23.17 14.30 5.49
C THR A 144 -21.77 14.87 5.27
N GLN A 145 -21.12 15.40 6.32
CA GLN A 145 -19.75 15.92 6.24
C GLN A 145 -18.76 14.85 5.77
N LYS A 146 -18.91 13.61 6.26
CA LYS A 146 -18.07 12.48 5.80
C LYS A 146 -18.32 12.13 4.34
N LEU A 147 -19.57 12.12 3.89
CA LEU A 147 -19.90 11.89 2.48
C LEU A 147 -19.32 12.96 1.56
N GLU A 148 -19.37 14.23 1.97
CA GLU A 148 -18.71 15.32 1.24
C GLU A 148 -17.20 15.09 1.16
N ARG A 149 -16.56 14.72 2.28
CA ARG A 149 -15.13 14.41 2.31
C ARG A 149 -14.75 13.23 1.41
N ILE A 150 -15.56 12.17 1.38
CA ILE A 150 -15.36 11.03 0.47
C ILE A 150 -15.41 11.52 -0.99
N ARG A 151 -16.41 12.33 -1.36
CA ARG A 151 -16.53 12.86 -2.73
C ARG A 151 -15.33 13.71 -3.14
N GLU A 152 -14.83 14.54 -2.22
CA GLU A 152 -13.61 15.33 -2.46
C GLU A 152 -12.40 14.43 -2.70
N VAL A 153 -12.16 13.46 -1.82
CA VAL A 153 -11.01 12.55 -1.95
C VAL A 153 -11.10 11.72 -3.22
N LEU A 154 -12.29 11.23 -3.60
CA LEU A 154 -12.49 10.51 -4.86
C LEU A 154 -12.19 11.39 -6.08
N LYS A 155 -12.51 12.69 -6.02
CA LYS A 155 -12.15 13.64 -7.07
C LYS A 155 -10.63 13.82 -7.15
N PHE A 156 -9.94 13.94 -6.01
CA PHE A 156 -8.47 14.02 -5.98
C PHE A 156 -7.81 12.75 -6.49
N ALA A 157 -8.35 11.57 -6.17
CA ALA A 157 -7.81 10.28 -6.59
C ALA A 157 -7.73 10.12 -8.12
N GLN A 158 -8.57 10.84 -8.89
CA GLN A 158 -8.50 10.87 -10.35
C GLN A 158 -7.26 11.60 -10.88
N CYS A 159 -6.63 12.42 -10.04
CA CYS A 159 -5.47 13.23 -10.37
C CYS A 159 -4.16 12.70 -9.73
N PHE A 160 -4.20 11.55 -9.06
CA PHE A 160 -3.00 10.97 -8.47
C PHE A 160 -1.98 10.58 -9.54
N GLU A 161 -0.72 10.90 -9.28
CA GLU A 161 0.38 10.77 -10.21
C GLU A 161 1.23 9.55 -9.88
N ILE A 162 1.46 9.28 -8.60
CA ILE A 162 2.50 8.37 -8.13
C ILE A 162 1.94 7.00 -7.72
N VAL A 163 0.83 7.00 -6.97
CA VAL A 163 0.20 5.77 -6.45
C VAL A 163 -0.39 4.96 -7.60
N THR A 164 -0.18 3.64 -7.57
CA THR A 164 -0.65 2.76 -8.65
C THR A 164 -2.17 2.65 -8.67
N ASN A 165 -2.75 2.49 -9.87
CA ASN A 165 -4.18 2.24 -10.07
C ASN A 165 -4.72 1.08 -9.22
N THR A 166 -3.91 0.07 -8.93
CA THR A 166 -4.31 -1.05 -8.05
C THR A 166 -4.57 -0.59 -6.61
N ILE A 167 -3.71 0.28 -6.06
CA ILE A 167 -3.88 0.84 -4.71
C ILE A 167 -5.09 1.78 -4.67
N ILE A 168 -5.26 2.60 -5.72
CA ILE A 168 -6.43 3.48 -5.86
C ILE A 168 -7.70 2.64 -5.92
N ALA A 169 -7.75 1.61 -6.76
CA ALA A 169 -8.92 0.74 -6.90
C ALA A 169 -9.29 0.04 -5.58
N ASP A 170 -8.30 -0.51 -4.86
CA ASP A 170 -8.51 -1.13 -3.54
C ASP A 170 -9.04 -0.15 -2.48
N ALA A 171 -8.69 1.13 -2.58
CA ALA A 171 -9.15 2.14 -1.63
C ALA A 171 -10.49 2.77 -2.01
N THR A 172 -10.85 2.80 -3.28
CA THR A 172 -12.00 3.54 -3.80
C THR A 172 -13.23 2.67 -4.08
N SER A 173 -13.09 1.35 -4.22
CA SER A 173 -14.21 0.46 -4.52
C SER A 173 -15.36 0.58 -3.51
N GLU A 174 -15.06 0.42 -2.22
CA GLU A 174 -16.04 0.52 -1.12
C GLU A 174 -16.67 1.92 -1.06
N ALA A 175 -15.87 2.97 -1.30
CA ALA A 175 -16.33 4.36 -1.30
C ALA A 175 -17.31 4.65 -2.46
N ILE A 176 -17.06 4.10 -3.64
CA ILE A 176 -17.93 4.25 -4.81
C ILE A 176 -19.24 3.53 -4.59
N GLU A 177 -19.20 2.31 -4.07
CA GLU A 177 -20.40 1.53 -3.71
C GLU A 177 -21.25 2.28 -2.68
N LEU A 178 -20.62 2.86 -1.65
CA LEU A 178 -21.30 3.62 -0.62
C LEU A 178 -22.00 4.88 -1.14
N ILE A 179 -21.43 5.57 -2.14
CA ILE A 179 -22.05 6.77 -2.75
C ILE A 179 -23.19 6.40 -3.71
N ALA A 180 -23.14 5.22 -4.31
CA ALA A 180 -24.13 4.75 -5.27
C ALA A 180 -25.40 4.18 -4.61
N ALA A 181 -25.34 3.82 -3.33
CA ALA A 181 -26.44 3.31 -2.51
C ALA A 181 -27.35 4.45 -1.99
#